data_AF-A0A7S2DHV3-F1
#
_entry.id   AF-A0A7S2DHV3-F1
#
_cell.length_a   1.000
_cell.length_b   1.000
_cell.length_c   1.000
_cell.angle_alpha   90.00
_cell.angle_beta   90.00
_cell.angle_gamma   90.00
#
_symmetry.space_group_name_H-M   'P 1'
#
loop_
_entity.id
_entity.type
_entity.pdbx_description
1 polymer ?
#
loop_
_entity_poly.entity_id
_entity_poly.type
_entity_poly.pdbx_seq_one_letter_code
_entity_poly.pdbx_strand_id
1 'polypeptide(L)'
;TEMGRTETEGSDDLSVLKVASSKRRSFDAKSFMPQRVNAEISRRYDIDTHEIGSGGYGKVFVAKDREVKDRLVAIKKVIIFDDEKKVAFMKEAQIMKELDHPNICKLLETYEQGKFMFFV
;
A
#
# COMPACT_ATOMS: atom_id res chain seq x y z
N THR A 1 18.43 39.65 63.76
CA THR A 1 17.46 38.96 62.88
C THR A 1 17.63 39.59 61.52
N GLU A 2 18.21 39.04 60.46
CA GLU A 2 18.67 37.73 59.97
C GLU A 2 19.90 37.99 59.06
N MET A 3 20.97 37.19 59.12
CA MET A 3 21.39 36.15 58.15
C MET A 3 21.48 36.56 56.66
N GLY A 4 22.66 36.35 56.07
CA GLY A 4 22.85 36.28 54.62
C GLY A 4 22.79 34.85 54.06
N ARG A 5 22.74 34.72 52.73
CA ARG A 5 23.40 33.71 51.87
C ARG A 5 22.88 33.82 50.43
N THR A 6 23.79 33.61 49.49
CA THR A 6 23.59 33.23 48.08
C THR A 6 23.17 31.76 47.96
N GLU A 7 22.31 31.40 46.99
CA GLU A 7 22.13 30.09 46.30
C GLU A 7 20.73 30.06 45.62
N THR A 8 20.62 30.06 44.28
CA THR A 8 20.39 28.93 43.33
C THR A 8 18.97 28.33 43.30
N GLU A 9 18.56 27.90 42.09
CA GLU A 9 17.37 27.10 41.70
C GLU A 9 16.08 27.93 41.48
N GLY A 10 15.29 27.79 40.40
CA GLY A 10 15.16 26.73 39.41
C GLY A 10 13.68 26.35 39.29
N SER A 11 12.93 26.96 38.35
CA SER A 11 11.56 26.63 37.87
C SER A 11 11.03 27.89 37.16
N ASP A 12 10.53 27.91 35.93
CA ASP A 12 9.81 26.89 35.20
C ASP A 12 10.23 26.86 33.73
N ASP A 13 10.48 25.63 33.28
CA ASP A 13 10.54 25.18 31.92
C ASP A 13 9.26 25.58 31.16
N LEU A 14 9.39 26.48 30.20
CA LEU A 14 8.58 26.42 28.98
C LEU A 14 9.49 26.77 27.82
N SER A 15 10.49 25.92 27.63
CA SER A 15 11.03 25.70 26.29
C SER A 15 9.87 25.23 25.43
N VAL A 16 9.19 26.19 24.80
CA VAL A 16 8.13 25.93 23.81
C VAL A 16 8.79 25.10 22.74
N LEU A 17 8.61 23.79 22.87
CA LEU A 17 9.13 22.77 22.00
C LEU A 17 8.74 23.20 20.61
N LYS A 18 9.77 23.59 19.84
CA LYS A 18 9.74 23.54 18.38
C LYS A 18 9.30 22.11 18.06
N VAL A 19 8.00 21.92 17.88
CA VAL A 19 7.45 20.75 17.21
C VAL A 19 8.02 20.88 15.81
N ALA A 20 9.18 20.25 15.63
CA ALA A 20 9.76 20.01 14.34
C ALA A 20 8.65 19.35 13.54
N SER A 21 8.12 20.10 12.57
CA SER A 21 7.23 19.59 11.54
C SER A 21 7.91 18.35 11.00
N SER A 22 7.48 17.20 11.51
CA SER A 22 7.93 15.90 11.06
C SER A 22 7.37 15.82 9.65
N LYS A 23 8.19 16.29 8.70
CA LYS A 23 8.00 16.11 7.27
C LYS A 23 7.64 14.63 7.15
N ARG A 24 6.35 14.35 6.96
CA ARG A 24 5.92 13.06 6.46
C ARG A 24 6.84 12.84 5.29
N ARG A 25 7.74 11.86 5.39
CA ARG A 25 8.46 11.38 4.22
C ARG A 25 7.33 10.97 3.30
N SER A 26 6.98 11.83 2.35
CA SER A 26 6.12 11.45 1.24
C SER A 26 7.01 10.48 0.47
N PHE A 27 6.98 9.22 0.90
CA PHE A 27 7.28 8.14 -0.01
C PHE A 27 6.33 8.37 -1.16
N ASP A 28 6.88 8.77 -2.31
CA ASP A 28 6.11 8.85 -3.52
C ASP A 28 5.80 7.42 -3.96
N ALA A 29 4.90 6.77 -3.23
CA ALA A 29 4.42 5.43 -3.49
C ALA A 29 3.83 5.32 -4.90
N LYS A 30 3.46 6.46 -5.50
CA LYS A 30 3.00 6.61 -6.89
C LYS A 30 4.06 6.18 -7.89
N SER A 31 5.35 6.39 -7.59
CA SER A 31 6.47 6.06 -8.46
C SER A 31 6.92 4.59 -8.38
N PHE A 32 6.51 3.86 -7.34
CA PHE A 32 7.07 2.55 -7.02
C PHE A 32 6.07 1.39 -7.03
N MET A 33 4.86 1.57 -7.58
CA MET A 33 3.93 0.45 -7.74
C MET A 33 4.44 -0.47 -8.86
N PRO A 34 4.96 -1.67 -8.54
CA PRO A 34 5.58 -2.53 -9.53
C PRO A 34 4.52 -3.10 -10.48
N GLN A 35 4.78 -2.95 -11.77
CA GLN A 35 4.10 -3.70 -12.82
C GLN A 35 5.02 -4.82 -13.27
N ARG A 36 4.58 -6.06 -13.10
CA ARG A 36 5.37 -7.25 -13.43
C ARG A 36 4.81 -7.92 -14.67
N VAL A 37 5.56 -7.83 -15.77
CA VAL A 37 5.20 -8.46 -17.04
C VAL A 37 5.94 -9.79 -17.15
N ASN A 38 5.23 -10.86 -17.54
CA ASN A 38 5.78 -12.23 -17.67
C ASN A 38 6.34 -12.81 -16.36
N ALA A 39 5.89 -12.31 -15.21
CA ALA A 39 6.25 -12.86 -13.91
C ALA A 39 5.10 -13.70 -13.34
N GLU A 40 5.43 -14.86 -12.79
CA GLU A 40 4.46 -15.73 -12.13
C GLU A 40 4.09 -15.19 -10.74
N ILE A 41 2.84 -14.78 -10.56
CA ILE A 41 2.31 -14.27 -9.28
C ILE A 41 2.43 -15.31 -8.15
N SER A 42 2.35 -16.60 -8.49
CA SER A 42 2.45 -17.74 -7.56
C SER A 42 3.82 -17.87 -6.90
N ARG A 43 4.87 -17.21 -7.43
CA ARG A 43 6.19 -17.19 -6.79
C ARG A 43 6.15 -16.48 -5.46
N ARG A 44 5.39 -15.38 -5.37
CA ARG A 44 5.26 -14.56 -4.16
C ARG A 44 3.98 -14.81 -3.39
N TYR A 45 2.87 -15.07 -4.07
CA TYR A 45 1.57 -15.17 -3.44
C TYR A 45 1.06 -16.60 -3.46
N ASP A 46 0.72 -17.11 -2.29
CA ASP A 46 0.01 -18.38 -2.15
C ASP A 46 -1.50 -18.09 -2.24
N ILE A 47 -2.07 -18.31 -3.42
CA ILE A 47 -3.45 -17.94 -3.75
C ILE A 47 -4.40 -19.08 -3.36
N ASP A 48 -5.42 -18.75 -2.56
CA ASP A 48 -6.45 -19.71 -2.18
C ASP A 48 -7.25 -20.17 -3.41
N THR A 49 -7.74 -21.40 -3.32
CA THR A 49 -8.60 -22.02 -4.33
C THR A 49 -10.02 -21.46 -4.31
N HIS A 50 -10.49 -20.97 -3.16
CA HIS A 50 -11.85 -20.43 -3.03
C HIS A 50 -11.89 -18.95 -3.41
N GLU A 51 -12.84 -18.58 -4.27
CA GLU A 51 -13.09 -17.18 -4.60
C GLU A 51 -13.89 -16.50 -3.47
N ILE A 52 -13.51 -15.28 -3.12
CA ILE A 52 -14.24 -14.44 -2.15
C ILE A 52 -15.17 -13.43 -2.83
N GLY A 53 -15.06 -13.29 -4.14
CA GLY A 53 -15.89 -12.40 -4.92
C GLY A 53 -15.79 -12.66 -6.41
N SER A 54 -16.88 -12.44 -7.12
CA SER A 54 -16.97 -12.58 -8.56
C SER A 54 -17.79 -11.44 -9.15
N GLY A 55 -17.41 -10.94 -10.32
CA GLY A 55 -18.18 -9.94 -11.06
C GLY A 55 -17.79 -9.90 -12.53
N GLY A 56 -18.39 -8.99 -13.30
CA GLY A 56 -18.14 -8.88 -14.75
C GLY A 56 -16.68 -8.64 -15.15
N TYR A 57 -15.89 -8.10 -14.22
CA TYR A 57 -14.47 -7.77 -14.42
C TYR A 57 -13.51 -8.87 -13.96
N GLY A 58 -13.99 -9.96 -13.36
CA GLY A 58 -13.13 -11.06 -12.93
C GLY A 58 -13.52 -11.69 -11.60
N LYS A 59 -12.56 -12.41 -11.01
CA LYS A 59 -12.70 -13.16 -9.77
C LYS A 59 -11.67 -12.68 -8.75
N VAL A 60 -12.03 -12.65 -7.48
CA VAL A 60 -11.19 -12.21 -6.37
C VAL A 60 -10.92 -13.38 -5.45
N PHE A 61 -9.66 -13.55 -5.05
CA PHE A 61 -9.18 -14.62 -4.19
C PHE A 61 -8.42 -14.03 -3.00
N VAL A 62 -8.42 -14.72 -1.86
CA VAL A 62 -7.47 -14.41 -0.79
C VAL A 62 -6.12 -15.02 -1.14
N ALA A 63 -5.03 -14.35 -0.80
CA ALA A 63 -3.70 -14.92 -0.89
C ALA A 63 -2.82 -14.54 0.31
N LYS A 64 -1.86 -15.40 0.63
CA LYS A 64 -0.79 -15.11 1.60
C LYS A 64 0.45 -14.60 0.88
N ASP A 65 0.99 -13.47 1.32
CA ASP A 65 2.29 -12.99 0.85
C ASP A 65 3.41 -13.82 1.48
N ARG A 66 4.28 -14.41 0.66
CA ARG A 66 5.42 -15.21 1.14
C ARG A 66 6.60 -14.36 1.62
N GLU A 67 6.68 -13.09 1.19
CA GLU A 67 7.77 -12.19 1.55
C GLU A 67 7.46 -11.39 2.83
N VAL A 68 6.17 -11.18 3.13
CA VAL A 68 5.72 -10.40 4.29
C VAL A 68 4.93 -11.29 5.24
N LYS A 69 5.51 -11.53 6.42
CA LYS A 69 4.91 -12.40 7.44
C LYS A 69 3.49 -11.94 7.80
N ASP A 70 2.57 -12.90 7.86
CA ASP A 70 1.17 -12.73 8.27
C ASP A 70 0.36 -11.72 7.42
N ARG A 71 0.84 -11.35 6.23
CA ARG A 71 0.10 -10.48 5.30
C ARG A 71 -0.83 -11.28 4.39
N LEU A 72 -2.14 -11.06 4.58
CA LEU A 72 -3.17 -11.48 3.63
C LEU A 72 -3.46 -10.36 2.64
N VAL A 73 -3.65 -10.71 1.38
CA VAL A 73 -3.99 -9.79 0.28
C VAL A 73 -5.19 -10.32 -0.50
N ALA A 74 -5.86 -9.43 -1.22
CA ALA A 74 -6.92 -9.78 -2.16
C ALA A 74 -6.36 -9.73 -3.58
N ILE A 75 -6.50 -10.82 -4.33
CA ILE A 75 -6.03 -10.91 -5.71
C ILE A 75 -7.22 -10.91 -6.65
N LYS A 76 -7.42 -9.81 -7.39
CA LYS A 76 -8.42 -9.73 -8.47
C LYS A 76 -7.77 -10.23 -9.77
N LYS A 77 -8.19 -11.41 -10.21
CA LYS A 77 -7.81 -12.03 -11.49
C LYS A 77 -8.79 -11.62 -12.60
N VAL A 78 -8.25 -10.98 -13.63
CA VAL A 78 -8.98 -10.51 -14.82
C VAL A 78 -8.54 -11.32 -16.03
N ILE A 79 -9.48 -11.76 -16.85
CA ILE A 79 -9.21 -12.42 -18.14
C ILE A 79 -9.29 -11.36 -19.23
N ILE A 80 -8.19 -11.17 -19.95
CA ILE A 80 -8.09 -10.27 -21.10
C ILE A 80 -8.36 -11.09 -22.36
N PHE A 81 -9.35 -10.68 -23.13
CA PHE A 81 -9.73 -11.32 -24.39
C PHE A 81 -9.75 -10.35 -25.58
N ASP A 82 -9.64 -9.05 -25.31
CA ASP A 82 -9.53 -7.98 -26.29
C ASP A 82 -8.67 -6.83 -25.73
N ASP A 83 -8.31 -5.90 -26.61
CA ASP A 83 -7.52 -4.72 -26.25
C ASP A 83 -8.32 -3.73 -25.40
N GLU A 84 -9.65 -3.66 -25.56
CA GLU A 84 -10.51 -2.77 -24.77
C GLU A 84 -10.44 -3.11 -23.28
N LYS A 85 -10.46 -4.40 -22.92
CA LYS A 85 -10.28 -4.87 -21.56
C LYS A 85 -8.89 -4.61 -21.03
N LYS A 86 -7.86 -4.72 -21.87
CA LYS A 86 -6.49 -4.36 -21.48
C LYS A 86 -6.41 -2.87 -21.15
N VAL A 87 -6.99 -2.01 -21.99
CA VAL A 87 -7.05 -0.56 -21.74
C VAL A 87 -7.85 -0.25 -20.47
N ALA A 88 -8.99 -0.90 -20.26
CA ALA A 88 -9.79 -0.72 -19.04
C ALA A 88 -9.03 -1.13 -17.78
N PHE A 89 -8.32 -2.27 -17.80
CA PHE A 89 -7.45 -2.71 -16.71
C PHE A 89 -6.35 -1.69 -16.41
N MET A 90 -5.66 -1.20 -17.43
CA MET A 90 -4.59 -0.21 -17.27
C MET A 90 -5.13 1.12 -16.72
N LYS A 91 -6.33 1.52 -17.14
CA LYS A 91 -7.01 2.71 -16.61
C LYS A 91 -7.39 2.53 -15.13
N GLU A 92 -7.96 1.38 -14.74
CA GLU A 92 -8.22 1.05 -13.33
C GLU A 92 -6.92 1.13 -12.51
N ALA A 93 -5.84 0.49 -12.98
CA ALA A 93 -4.55 0.52 -12.31
C ALA A 93 -4.03 1.94 -12.11
N GLN A 94 -4.12 2.78 -13.15
CA GLN A 94 -3.66 4.17 -13.11
C GLN A 94 -4.44 5.00 -12.09
N ILE A 95 -5.77 4.87 -12.06
CA ILE A 95 -6.60 5.56 -11.06
C ILE A 95 -6.24 5.10 -9.66
N MET A 96 -6.11 3.79 -9.43
CA MET A 96 -5.78 3.25 -8.11
C MET A 96 -4.39 3.66 -7.61
N LYS A 97 -3.42 3.88 -8.50
CA LYS A 97 -2.08 4.42 -8.14
C LYS A 97 -2.15 5.81 -7.52
N GLU A 98 -3.16 6.59 -7.88
CA GLU A 98 -3.31 7.98 -7.41
C GLU A 98 -3.99 8.04 -6.03
N LEU A 99 -4.62 6.95 -5.59
CA LEU A 99 -5.35 6.86 -4.32
C LEU A 99 -4.43 6.39 -3.18
N ASP A 100 -4.06 7.31 -2.29
CA ASP A 100 -3.30 7.00 -1.07
C ASP A 100 -3.99 7.62 0.16
N HIS A 101 -4.88 6.84 0.78
CA HIS A 101 -5.66 7.27 1.95
C HIS A 101 -5.93 6.07 2.86
N PRO A 102 -5.91 6.22 4.20
CA PRO A 102 -6.12 5.10 5.15
C PRO A 102 -7.44 4.36 4.98
N ASN A 103 -8.48 5.03 4.45
CA ASN A 103 -9.83 4.47 4.27
C ASN A 103 -10.12 4.08 2.81
N ILE A 104 -9.12 4.04 1.94
CA ILE A 104 -9.27 3.62 0.53
C ILE A 104 -8.33 2.44 0.28
N CYS A 105 -8.81 1.42 -0.43
CA CYS A 105 -8.01 0.26 -0.79
C CYS A 105 -6.79 0.69 -1.62
N LYS A 106 -5.61 0.22 -1.20
CA LYS A 106 -4.34 0.50 -1.87
C LYS A 106 -3.99 -0.63 -2.83
N LEU A 107 -3.66 -0.28 -4.07
CA LEU A 107 -3.09 -1.22 -5.02
C LEU A 107 -1.61 -1.43 -4.68
N LEU A 108 -1.21 -2.67 -4.45
CA LEU A 108 0.15 -3.04 -4.06
C LEU A 108 1.02 -3.24 -5.30
N GLU A 109 0.53 -4.01 -6.26
CA GLU A 109 1.24 -4.33 -7.50
C GLU A 109 0.30 -4.93 -8.56
N THR A 110 0.81 -5.04 -9.78
CA THR A 110 0.07 -5.65 -10.90
C THR A 110 0.90 -6.70 -11.62
N TYR A 111 0.24 -7.75 -12.11
CA TYR A 111 0.88 -8.81 -12.90
C TYR A 111 0.19 -8.97 -14.25
N GLU A 112 0.98 -9.27 -15.28
CA GLU A 112 0.53 -9.72 -16.59
C GLU A 112 1.16 -11.10 -16.88
N GLN A 113 0.30 -12.13 -17.03
CA GLN A 113 0.69 -13.52 -17.31
C GLN A 113 -0.20 -14.10 -18.41
N GLY A 114 0.31 -14.10 -19.63
CA GLY A 114 -0.46 -14.51 -20.81
C GLY A 114 -1.74 -13.68 -20.93
N LYS A 115 -2.90 -14.35 -20.93
CA LYS A 115 -4.22 -13.70 -21.00
C LYS A 115 -4.77 -13.23 -19.65
N PHE A 116 -4.03 -13.42 -18.55
CA PHE A 116 -4.49 -13.05 -17.22
C PHE A 116 -3.75 -11.82 -16.72
N MET A 117 -4.51 -10.87 -16.18
CA MET A 117 -3.98 -9.75 -15.44
C MET A 117 -4.46 -9.81 -13.99
N PHE A 118 -3.62 -9.33 -13.06
CA PHE A 118 -3.91 -9.40 -11.65
C PHE A 118 -3.70 -8.04 -10.98
N PHE A 119 -4.65 -7.66 -10.13
CA PHE A 119 -4.44 -6.65 -9.09
C PHE A 119 -4.16 -7.36 -7.77
N VAL A 120 -3.17 -6.87 -7.03
CA VAL A 120 -2.86 -7.30 -5.66
C VAL A 120 -3.02 -6.15 -4.70
#